data_AF-A0A2U1WN20-F1
#
_entry.id   AF-A0A2U1WN20-F1
#
_cell.length_a   1.000
_cell.length_b   1.000
_cell.length_c   1.000
_cell.angle_alpha   90.00
_cell.angle_beta   90.00
_cell.angle_gamma   90.00
#
_symmetry.space_group_name_H-M   'P 1'
#
loop_
_entity.id
_entity.type
_entity.pdbx_description
1 polymer ?
#
loop_
_entity_poly.entity_id
_entity_poly.type
_entity_poly.pdbx_seq_one_letter_code
_entity_poly.pdbx_strand_id
1 'polypeptide(L)'
;MNDKIAAAQKVFEDVVGQTKQSLEGYAKAQQEQIQKASAQLLKSYEELNTLAKGNVEAVVQSGTIVAKGAEEAGKQVAAFTQSSLEQSLAIGKSALAVKSIRELVDLQNAYLKSSLDALVAESTKLQQLSIKVTNEALAPLNARVNVAVEKLGKPLAA
;
A
#
# COMPACT_ATOMS: atom_id res chain seq x y z
N MET A 1 -47.18 41.48 -58.59
CA MET A 1 -46.54 42.22 -57.48
C MET A 1 -46.64 41.45 -56.16
N ASN A 2 -47.72 40.69 -55.92
CA ASN A 2 -47.89 39.81 -54.73
C ASN A 2 -46.86 38.68 -54.58
N ASP A 3 -46.49 37.96 -55.66
CA ASP A 3 -45.61 36.79 -55.53
C ASP A 3 -44.18 37.12 -55.09
N LYS A 4 -43.69 38.32 -55.44
CA LYS A 4 -42.37 38.79 -55.02
C LYS A 4 -42.34 39.18 -53.53
N ILE A 5 -43.47 39.64 -52.98
CA ILE A 5 -43.61 39.96 -51.56
C ILE A 5 -43.71 38.68 -50.72
N ALA A 6 -44.49 37.69 -51.20
CA ALA A 6 -44.60 36.38 -50.55
C ALA A 6 -43.26 35.62 -50.55
N ALA A 7 -42.51 35.66 -51.65
CA ALA A 7 -41.17 35.07 -51.71
C ALA A 7 -40.18 35.75 -50.76
N ALA A 8 -40.24 37.09 -50.64
CA ALA A 8 -39.40 37.84 -49.71
C ALA A 8 -39.74 37.54 -48.24
N GLN A 9 -41.02 37.38 -47.90
CA GLN A 9 -41.45 36.98 -46.56
C GLN A 9 -40.96 35.57 -46.19
N LYS A 10 -41.06 34.62 -47.13
CA LYS A 10 -40.61 33.24 -46.90
C LYS A 10 -39.09 33.16 -46.70
N VAL A 11 -38.31 33.90 -47.50
CA VAL A 11 -36.84 33.97 -47.31
C VAL A 11 -36.50 34.59 -45.96
N PHE A 12 -37.23 35.61 -45.50
CA PHE A 12 -37.04 36.19 -44.19
C PHE A 12 -37.36 35.21 -43.06
N GLU A 13 -38.48 34.48 -43.15
CA GLU A 13 -38.85 33.44 -42.18
C GLU A 13 -37.84 32.30 -42.12
N ASP A 14 -37.34 31.82 -43.27
CA ASP A 14 -36.34 30.76 -43.34
C ASP A 14 -34.99 31.22 -42.74
N VAL A 15 -34.56 32.45 -43.01
CA VAL A 15 -33.32 33.02 -42.43
C VAL A 15 -33.46 33.19 -40.92
N VAL A 16 -34.60 33.69 -40.43
CA VAL A 16 -34.87 33.81 -38.99
C VAL A 16 -34.97 32.44 -38.31
N GLY A 17 -35.59 31.46 -38.98
CA GLY A 17 -35.70 30.08 -38.52
C GLY A 17 -34.33 29.39 -38.40
N GLN A 18 -33.51 29.46 -39.44
CA GLN A 18 -32.14 28.93 -39.42
C GLN A 18 -31.26 29.62 -38.37
N THR A 19 -31.42 30.93 -38.18
CA THR A 19 -30.67 31.69 -37.16
C THR A 19 -31.04 31.22 -35.75
N LYS A 20 -32.34 31.05 -35.46
CA LYS A 20 -32.79 30.50 -34.17
C LYS A 20 -32.31 29.07 -33.96
N GLN A 21 -32.42 28.21 -34.97
CA GLN A 21 -32.01 26.81 -34.88
C GLN A 21 -30.48 26.67 -34.68
N SER A 22 -29.70 27.55 -35.30
CA SER A 22 -28.25 27.63 -35.11
C SER A 22 -27.87 28.13 -33.71
N LEU A 23 -28.58 29.13 -33.19
CA LEU A 23 -28.40 29.64 -31.82
C LEU A 23 -28.77 28.58 -30.76
N GLU A 24 -29.87 27.85 -30.95
CA GLU A 24 -30.28 26.75 -30.06
C GLU A 24 -29.30 25.58 -30.11
N GLY A 25 -28.80 25.22 -31.30
CA GLY A 25 -27.75 24.22 -31.47
C GLY A 25 -26.46 24.61 -30.76
N TYR A 26 -26.04 25.87 -30.89
CA TYR A 26 -24.87 26.42 -30.19
C TYR A 26 -25.06 26.43 -28.67
N ALA A 27 -26.22 26.87 -28.18
CA ALA A 27 -26.54 26.89 -26.77
C ALA A 27 -26.54 25.47 -26.16
N LYS A 28 -27.11 24.48 -26.86
CA LYS A 28 -27.07 23.06 -26.43
C LYS A 28 -25.66 22.49 -26.42
N ALA A 29 -24.86 22.74 -27.47
CA ALA A 29 -23.48 22.30 -27.54
C ALA A 29 -22.63 22.91 -26.41
N GLN A 30 -22.86 24.20 -26.11
CA GLN A 30 -22.20 24.88 -25.00
C GLN A 30 -22.63 24.29 -23.65
N GLN A 31 -23.93 24.02 -23.46
CA GLN A 31 -24.46 23.40 -22.25
C GLN A 31 -23.91 21.97 -22.04
N GLU A 32 -23.81 21.16 -23.09
CA GLU A 32 -23.18 19.84 -23.03
C GLU A 32 -21.68 19.90 -22.72
N GLN A 33 -20.96 20.86 -23.31
CA GLN A 33 -19.55 21.07 -22.97
C GLN A 33 -19.35 21.46 -21.52
N ILE A 34 -20.19 22.35 -20.98
CA ILE A 34 -20.14 22.74 -19.56
C ILE A 34 -20.42 21.52 -18.67
N GLN A 35 -21.45 20.73 -18.98
CA GLN A 35 -21.75 19.51 -18.21
C GLN A 35 -20.61 18.50 -18.25
N LYS A 36 -20.00 18.26 -19.43
CA LYS A 36 -18.84 17.37 -19.57
C LYS A 36 -17.63 17.91 -18.79
N ALA A 37 -17.34 19.20 -18.89
CA ALA A 37 -16.24 19.83 -18.17
C ALA A 37 -16.44 19.75 -16.66
N SER A 38 -17.66 20.00 -16.17
CA SER A 38 -18.01 19.85 -14.74
C SER A 38 -17.91 18.40 -14.28
N ALA A 39 -18.41 17.43 -15.04
CA ALA A 39 -18.31 16.01 -14.71
C ALA A 39 -16.85 15.53 -14.68
N GLN A 40 -16.02 16.01 -15.61
CA GLN A 40 -14.59 15.68 -15.68
C GLN A 40 -13.81 16.33 -14.52
N LEU A 41 -14.16 17.55 -14.11
CA LEU A 41 -13.61 18.18 -12.90
C LEU A 41 -13.95 17.41 -11.62
N LEU A 42 -15.22 17.05 -11.43
CA LEU A 42 -15.66 16.25 -10.29
C LEU A 42 -14.94 14.90 -10.24
N LYS A 43 -14.88 14.20 -11.37
CA LYS A 43 -14.15 12.94 -11.48
C LYS A 43 -12.66 13.09 -11.15
N SER A 44 -12.02 14.15 -11.65
CA SER A 44 -10.61 14.42 -11.37
C SER A 44 -10.37 14.68 -9.88
N TYR A 45 -11.28 15.42 -9.24
CA TYR A 45 -11.22 15.66 -7.79
C TYR A 45 -11.39 14.37 -6.97
N GLU A 46 -12.37 13.53 -7.32
CA GLU A 46 -12.58 12.23 -6.67
C GLU A 46 -11.38 11.29 -6.82
N GLU A 47 -10.76 11.27 -8.00
CA GLU A 47 -9.55 10.50 -8.26
C GLU A 47 -8.35 11.00 -7.44
N LEU A 48 -8.14 12.32 -7.37
CA LEU A 48 -7.09 12.91 -6.53
C LEU A 48 -7.31 12.62 -5.04
N ASN A 49 -8.54 12.73 -4.56
CA ASN A 49 -8.89 12.41 -3.18
C ASN A 49 -8.66 10.93 -2.86
N THR A 50 -9.03 10.04 -3.76
CA THR A 50 -8.78 8.59 -3.63
C THR A 50 -7.28 8.29 -3.63
N LEU A 51 -6.49 8.96 -4.48
CA LEU A 51 -5.04 8.81 -4.49
C LEU A 51 -4.41 9.27 -3.17
N ALA A 52 -4.83 10.42 -2.65
CA ALA A 52 -4.35 10.94 -1.37
C ALA A 52 -4.66 9.99 -0.22
N LYS A 53 -5.92 9.52 -0.12
CA LYS A 53 -6.34 8.55 0.90
C LYS A 53 -5.55 7.24 0.80
N GLY A 54 -5.44 6.67 -0.39
CA GLY A 54 -4.70 5.43 -0.59
C GLY A 54 -3.21 5.53 -0.21
N ASN A 55 -2.58 6.69 -0.42
CA ASN A 55 -1.20 6.92 0.02
C ASN A 55 -1.08 6.91 1.55
N VAL A 56 -2.00 7.58 2.25
CA VAL A 56 -2.02 7.60 3.72
C VAL A 56 -2.27 6.19 4.27
N GLU A 57 -3.24 5.47 3.73
CA GLU A 57 -3.54 4.09 4.10
C GLU A 57 -2.32 3.18 3.92
N ALA A 58 -1.59 3.32 2.81
CA ALA A 58 -0.38 2.53 2.56
C ALA A 58 0.72 2.79 3.60
N VAL A 59 0.93 4.04 4.01
CA VAL A 59 1.89 4.38 5.06
C VAL A 59 1.45 3.79 6.41
N VAL A 60 0.17 3.90 6.74
CA VAL A 60 -0.39 3.33 7.99
C VAL A 60 -0.24 1.81 8.02
N GLN A 61 -0.54 1.12 6.90
CA GLN A 61 -0.36 -0.32 6.78
C GLN A 61 1.12 -0.71 6.93
N SER A 62 2.02 0.00 6.26
CA SER A 62 3.47 -0.22 6.35
C SER A 62 3.97 -0.05 7.79
N GLY A 63 3.54 1.02 8.48
CA GLY A 63 3.87 1.26 9.88
C GLY A 63 3.31 0.18 10.81
N THR A 64 2.10 -0.31 10.55
CA THR A 64 1.49 -1.42 11.31
C THR A 64 2.31 -2.70 11.17
N ILE A 65 2.82 -3.00 9.96
CA ILE A 65 3.66 -4.18 9.71
C ILE A 65 4.98 -4.06 10.50
N VAL A 66 5.62 -2.89 10.48
CA VAL A 66 6.85 -2.65 11.26
C VAL A 66 6.59 -2.82 12.75
N ALA A 67 5.48 -2.26 13.28
CA ALA A 67 5.12 -2.39 14.68
C ALA A 67 4.91 -3.86 15.10
N LYS A 68 4.20 -4.65 14.28
CA LYS A 68 4.05 -6.10 14.50
C LYS A 68 5.37 -6.85 14.41
N GLY A 69 6.26 -6.44 13.50
CA GLY A 69 7.61 -6.97 13.40
C GLY A 69 8.41 -6.77 14.68
N ALA A 70 8.33 -5.58 15.27
CA ALA A 70 8.99 -5.27 16.55
C ALA A 70 8.38 -6.07 17.72
N GLU A 71 7.05 -6.23 17.76
CA GLU A 71 6.37 -7.06 18.75
C GLU A 71 6.84 -8.52 18.67
N GLU A 72 6.92 -9.09 17.47
CA GLU A 72 7.38 -10.46 17.22
C GLU A 72 8.85 -10.65 17.62
N ALA A 73 9.71 -9.67 17.32
CA ALA A 73 11.11 -9.68 17.76
C ALA A 73 11.21 -9.68 19.30
N GLY A 74 10.39 -8.87 19.98
CA GLY A 74 10.31 -8.86 21.44
C GLY A 74 9.89 -10.20 22.02
N LYS A 75 8.89 -10.87 21.41
CA LYS A 75 8.45 -12.21 21.82
C LYS A 75 9.56 -13.25 21.64
N GLN A 76 10.32 -13.18 20.56
CA GLN A 76 11.47 -14.05 20.30
C GLN A 76 12.54 -13.90 21.38
N VAL A 77 12.93 -12.66 21.70
CA VAL A 77 13.89 -12.38 22.79
C VAL A 77 13.39 -12.89 24.15
N ALA A 78 12.11 -12.70 24.46
CA ALA A 78 11.52 -13.20 25.69
C ALA A 78 11.54 -14.74 25.75
N ALA A 79 11.18 -15.42 24.65
CA ALA A 79 11.23 -16.88 24.55
C ALA A 79 12.66 -17.42 24.70
N PHE A 80 13.64 -16.76 24.08
CA PHE A 80 15.06 -17.12 24.22
C PHE A 80 15.55 -16.97 25.68
N THR A 81 15.13 -15.90 26.35
CA THR A 81 15.47 -15.66 27.77
C THR A 81 14.89 -16.76 28.66
N GLN A 82 13.61 -17.12 28.45
CA GLN A 82 12.97 -18.20 29.19
C GLN A 82 13.69 -19.54 28.96
N SER A 83 14.00 -19.86 27.70
CA SER A 83 14.73 -21.09 27.36
C SER A 83 16.12 -21.14 28.01
N SER A 84 16.82 -20.00 28.08
CA SER A 84 18.13 -19.90 28.73
C SER A 84 18.06 -20.15 30.24
N LEU A 85 17.00 -19.68 30.91
CA LEU A 85 16.76 -19.97 32.32
C LEU A 85 16.48 -21.46 32.56
N GLU A 86 15.64 -22.08 31.72
CA GLU A 86 15.36 -23.51 31.77
C GLU A 86 16.63 -24.35 31.58
N GLN A 87 17.49 -23.98 30.62
CA GLN A 87 18.80 -24.61 30.42
C GLN A 87 19.70 -24.47 31.65
N SER A 88 19.78 -23.28 32.24
CA SER A 88 20.61 -23.02 33.43
C SER A 88 20.18 -23.87 34.62
N LEU A 89 18.87 -24.01 34.85
CA LEU A 89 18.32 -24.88 35.89
C LEU A 89 18.62 -26.36 35.62
N ALA A 90 18.53 -26.80 34.37
CA ALA A 90 18.84 -28.18 33.97
C ALA A 90 20.32 -28.52 34.21
N ILE A 91 21.23 -27.59 33.91
CA ILE A 91 22.67 -27.75 34.16
C ILE A 91 22.96 -27.77 35.65
N GLY A 92 22.35 -26.86 36.43
CA GLY A 92 22.51 -26.87 37.89
C GLY A 92 22.13 -28.21 38.50
N LYS A 93 20.99 -28.80 38.07
CA LYS A 93 20.59 -30.14 38.49
C LYS A 93 21.58 -31.22 38.06
N SER A 94 22.06 -31.15 36.82
CA SER A 94 23.01 -32.12 36.27
C SER A 94 24.38 -32.06 36.97
N ALA A 95 24.83 -30.85 37.32
CA ALA A 95 26.08 -30.62 38.03
C ALA A 95 26.07 -31.20 39.45
N LEU A 96 24.91 -31.31 40.11
CA LEU A 96 24.78 -31.99 41.39
C LEU A 96 24.84 -33.52 41.28
N ALA A 97 24.63 -34.07 40.08
CA ALA A 97 24.59 -35.51 39.83
C ALA A 97 25.93 -36.08 39.33
N VAL A 98 26.88 -35.24 38.89
CA VAL A 98 28.19 -35.69 38.41
C VAL A 98 29.05 -36.23 39.57
N LYS A 99 29.76 -37.32 39.33
CA LYS A 99 30.59 -38.04 40.31
C LYS A 99 32.09 -37.86 40.08
N SER A 100 32.47 -37.24 38.95
CA SER A 100 33.87 -37.05 38.56
C SER A 100 34.11 -35.73 37.84
N ILE A 101 35.37 -35.27 37.84
CA ILE A 101 35.81 -34.07 37.09
C ILE A 101 35.57 -34.24 35.58
N ARG A 102 35.73 -35.47 35.06
CA ARG A 102 35.48 -35.77 33.64
C ARG A 102 34.03 -35.50 33.26
N GLU A 103 33.07 -36.00 34.05
CA GLU A 103 31.64 -35.76 33.81
C GLU A 103 31.27 -34.27 33.92
N LEU A 104 31.95 -33.52 34.79
CA LEU A 104 31.78 -32.06 34.87
C LEU A 104 32.27 -31.34 33.61
N VAL A 105 33.42 -31.75 33.06
CA VAL A 105 33.96 -31.20 31.79
C VAL A 105 33.04 -31.54 30.61
N ASP A 106 32.53 -32.77 30.55
CA ASP A 106 31.58 -33.19 29.53
C ASP A 106 30.28 -32.37 29.60
N LEU A 107 29.78 -32.09 30.82
CA LEU A 107 28.61 -31.24 31.05
C LEU A 107 28.85 -29.79 30.56
N GLN A 108 30.01 -29.20 30.86
CA GLN A 108 30.36 -27.86 30.37
C GLN A 108 30.47 -27.80 28.85
N ASN A 109 31.10 -28.81 28.22
CA ASN A 109 31.20 -28.87 26.76
C ASN A 109 29.82 -29.00 26.10
N ALA A 110 28.94 -29.85 26.65
CA ALA A 110 27.58 -30.00 26.16
C ALA A 110 26.78 -28.69 26.28
N TYR A 111 26.95 -27.96 27.39
CA TYR A 111 26.34 -26.64 27.57
C TYR A 111 26.83 -25.65 26.53
N LEU A 112 28.14 -25.47 26.39
CA LEU A 112 28.72 -24.53 25.42
C LEU A 112 28.22 -24.80 24.01
N LYS A 113 28.19 -26.07 23.60
CA LYS A 113 27.64 -26.47 22.31
C LYS A 113 26.16 -26.10 22.17
N SER A 114 25.34 -26.46 23.16
CA SER A 114 23.90 -26.17 23.17
C SER A 114 23.61 -24.67 23.12
N SER A 115 24.37 -23.86 23.86
CA SER A 115 24.23 -22.39 23.87
C SER A 115 24.62 -21.77 22.53
N LEU A 116 25.68 -22.27 21.88
CA LEU A 116 26.06 -21.81 20.54
C LEU A 116 25.01 -22.18 19.49
N ASP A 117 24.52 -23.42 19.51
CA ASP A 117 23.48 -23.88 18.60
C ASP A 117 22.19 -23.04 18.78
N ALA A 118 21.80 -22.75 20.02
CA ALA A 118 20.65 -21.90 20.33
C ALA A 118 20.86 -20.44 19.88
N LEU A 119 22.04 -19.87 20.09
CA LEU A 119 22.36 -18.50 19.67
C LEU A 119 22.31 -18.33 18.15
N VAL A 120 22.87 -19.30 17.40
CA VAL A 120 22.85 -19.28 15.94
C VAL A 120 21.41 -19.41 15.43
N ALA A 121 20.62 -20.30 16.02
CA ALA A 121 19.22 -20.46 15.66
C ALA A 121 18.42 -19.17 15.88
N GLU A 122 18.59 -18.51 17.03
CA GLU A 122 17.86 -17.29 17.35
C GLU A 122 18.30 -16.10 16.50
N SER A 123 19.61 -15.97 16.24
CA SER A 123 20.14 -14.96 15.32
C SER A 123 19.57 -15.12 13.91
N THR A 124 19.44 -16.37 13.44
CA THR A 124 18.85 -16.69 12.14
C THR A 124 17.38 -16.27 12.09
N LYS A 125 16.59 -16.56 13.13
CA LYS A 125 15.18 -16.15 13.18
C LYS A 125 15.01 -14.64 13.18
N LEU A 126 15.81 -13.91 13.95
CA LEU A 126 15.75 -12.44 13.98
C LEU A 126 16.11 -11.85 12.61
N GLN A 127 17.09 -12.43 11.91
CA GLN A 127 17.45 -12.00 10.56
C GLN A 127 16.34 -12.28 9.55
N GLN A 128 15.73 -13.47 9.60
CA GLN A 128 14.58 -13.81 8.76
C GLN A 128 13.38 -12.90 9.01
N LEU A 129 13.10 -12.60 10.29
CA LEU A 129 12.03 -11.68 10.68
C LEU A 129 12.31 -10.27 10.15
N SER A 130 13.54 -9.79 10.25
CA SER A 130 13.93 -8.47 9.73
C SER A 130 13.68 -8.37 8.22
N ILE A 131 14.15 -9.36 7.45
CA ILE A 131 13.94 -9.41 5.99
C ILE A 131 12.44 -9.45 5.66
N LYS A 132 11.68 -10.28 6.37
CA LYS A 132 10.24 -10.40 6.19
C LYS A 132 9.54 -9.06 6.42
N VAL A 133 9.81 -8.42 7.56
CA VAL A 133 9.19 -7.14 7.94
C VAL A 133 9.52 -6.06 6.92
N THR A 134 10.77 -5.97 6.46
CA THR A 134 11.16 -5.02 5.41
C THR A 134 10.39 -5.28 4.11
N ASN A 135 10.32 -6.51 3.64
CA ASN A 135 9.61 -6.85 2.41
C ASN A 135 8.11 -6.55 2.51
N GLU A 136 7.48 -6.96 3.61
CA GLU A 136 6.06 -6.73 3.85
C GLU A 136 5.74 -5.24 4.03
N ALA A 137 6.60 -4.47 4.71
CA ALA A 137 6.40 -3.03 4.90
C ALA A 137 6.59 -2.22 3.60
N LEU A 138 7.35 -2.71 2.63
CA LEU A 138 7.50 -2.05 1.32
C LEU A 138 6.36 -2.37 0.36
N ALA A 139 5.65 -3.49 0.55
CA ALA A 139 4.61 -3.93 -0.37
C ALA A 139 3.46 -2.91 -0.56
N PRO A 140 2.90 -2.28 0.50
CA PRO A 140 1.86 -1.26 0.33
C PRO A 140 2.35 -0.05 -0.46
N LEU A 141 3.60 0.38 -0.24
CA LEU A 141 4.20 1.52 -0.94
C LEU A 141 4.42 1.21 -2.42
N ASN A 142 4.93 0.02 -2.74
CA ASN A 142 5.11 -0.44 -4.12
C ASN A 142 3.76 -0.52 -4.87
N ALA A 143 2.69 -0.96 -4.19
CA ALA A 143 1.35 -0.96 -4.77
C ALA A 143 0.89 0.46 -5.13
N ARG A 144 1.22 1.48 -4.32
CA ARG A 144 0.91 2.88 -4.63
C ARG A 144 1.69 3.42 -5.83
N VAL A 145 2.94 3.02 -5.98
CA VAL A 145 3.74 3.36 -7.18
C VAL A 145 3.07 2.79 -8.44
N ASN A 146 2.62 1.54 -8.41
CA ASN A 146 1.93 0.94 -9.55
C ASN A 146 0.64 1.69 -9.90
N VAL A 147 -0.18 2.03 -8.90
CA VAL A 147 -1.41 2.83 -9.11
C VAL A 147 -1.08 4.20 -9.70
N ALA A 148 -0.03 4.86 -9.23
CA ALA A 148 0.40 6.15 -9.78
C ALA A 148 0.86 6.02 -11.23
N VAL A 149 1.65 4.99 -11.56
CA VAL A 149 2.11 4.71 -12.93
C VAL A 149 0.93 4.39 -13.87
N GLU A 150 -0.06 3.62 -13.43
CA GLU A 150 -1.25 3.32 -14.25
C GLU A 150 -2.12 4.56 -14.51
N LYS A 151 -2.22 5.45 -13.52
CA LYS A 151 -3.06 6.66 -13.58
C LYS A 151 -2.39 7.81 -14.32
N LEU A 152 -1.06 7.96 -14.21
CA LEU A 152 -0.29 9.04 -14.82
C LEU A 152 0.38 8.62 -16.15
N GLY A 153 0.64 7.32 -16.34
CA GLY A 153 1.34 6.76 -17.49
C GLY A 153 0.42 6.33 -18.64
N LYS A 154 -0.91 6.32 -18.46
CA LYS A 154 -1.81 6.30 -19.61
C LYS A 154 -1.63 7.65 -20.32
N PRO A 155 -1.15 7.70 -21.58
CA PRO A 155 -1.20 8.95 -22.31
C PRO A 155 -2.64 9.43 -22.25
N LEU A 156 -2.80 10.71 -21.94
CA LEU A 156 -3.96 11.47 -22.36
C LEU A 156 -4.04 11.27 -23.88
N ALA A 157 -4.70 10.20 -24.31
CA ALA A 157 -4.89 9.90 -25.70
C ALA A 157 -5.67 11.08 -26.28
N ALA A 158 -5.05 11.67 -27.30
CA ALA A 158 -5.45 12.86 -28.03
C ALA A 158 -6.94 12.91 -28.40
#